data_AF-A0A812MCZ7-F1
#
_entry.id   AF-A0A812MCZ7-F1
#
_cell.length_a   1.000
_cell.length_b   1.000
_cell.length_c   1.000
_cell.angle_alpha   90.00
_cell.angle_beta   90.00
_cell.angle_gamma   90.00
#
_symmetry.space_group_name_H-M   'P 1'
#
loop_
_entity.id
_entity.type
_entity.pdbx_description
1 polymer ?
#
loop_
_entity_poly.entity_id
_entity_poly.type
_entity_poly.pdbx_seq_one_letter_code
_entity_poly.pdbx_strand_id
1 'polypeptide(L)'
;MTPTHPRMIRGIRVFRLLQYAPWCWLRGGLDLLHDFSEEVIQIDEFLSHSWRDVAWMKYVNILYLNNGSCAFLLGTLGSLLALALFQAGVLPEWRGMHWNYWSCQWCTLFGILAHYLTIVLFLRQKRVFLDIACIDQSSEEQKGSGLVSMGAILKSSKSMLVLWCPSYVTRLWCIFELSAFLHSQKSEEHARMNLRVCPPMLGPALMVIHVSLSVMAMLYLALRGAFGDFTVLIGGSLVVPFFCLTSYSVRSYFRSIDVLEGQVRSVSIETCTSGCCVQGIGIGIASTSTCSAKGAPSWGDLRP
;
A
#
# COMPACT_ATOMS: atom_id res chain seq x y z
N MET A 1 2.61 16.41 -24.75
CA MET A 1 3.49 16.94 -23.69
C MET A 1 4.82 16.20 -23.76
N THR A 2 5.92 16.95 -23.80
CA THR A 2 7.30 16.47 -23.72
C THR A 2 7.86 16.89 -22.36
N PRO A 3 8.73 16.09 -21.72
CA PRO A 3 9.35 16.48 -20.45
C PRO A 3 10.26 17.69 -20.66
N THR A 4 10.52 18.49 -19.62
CA THR A 4 11.45 19.63 -19.68
C THR A 4 12.89 19.17 -19.98
N HIS A 5 13.25 17.97 -19.54
CA HIS A 5 14.49 17.30 -19.88
C HIS A 5 14.28 15.77 -19.95
N PRO A 6 14.94 15.01 -20.85
CA PRO A 6 14.78 13.54 -20.93
C PRO A 6 15.07 12.81 -19.61
N ARG A 7 15.91 13.40 -18.77
CA ARG A 7 16.32 12.89 -17.45
C ARG A 7 15.24 13.03 -16.35
N MET A 8 14.13 13.73 -16.63
CA MET A 8 13.08 13.98 -15.64
C MET A 8 12.17 12.78 -15.41
N ILE A 9 12.11 11.84 -16.34
CA ILE A 9 11.31 10.63 -16.17
C ILE A 9 12.13 9.64 -15.35
N ARG A 10 11.83 9.57 -14.05
CA ARG A 10 12.50 8.69 -13.09
C ARG A 10 11.54 7.67 -12.52
N GLY A 11 12.05 6.49 -12.19
CA GLY A 11 11.29 5.44 -11.51
C GLY A 11 12.15 4.81 -10.42
N ILE A 12 11.54 4.44 -9.30
CA ILE A 12 12.17 3.62 -8.28
C ILE A 12 11.68 2.18 -8.42
N ARG A 13 12.58 1.20 -8.25
CA ARG A 13 12.17 -0.20 -8.21
C ARG A 13 11.43 -0.48 -6.91
N VAL A 14 10.26 -1.10 -6.99
CA VAL A 14 9.39 -1.34 -5.81
C VAL A 14 10.16 -2.02 -4.67
N PHE A 15 10.99 -3.02 -4.94
CA PHE A 15 11.74 -3.67 -3.87
C PHE A 15 12.71 -2.72 -3.15
N ARG A 16 13.34 -1.76 -3.85
CA ARG A 16 14.21 -0.75 -3.21
C ARG A 16 13.37 0.19 -2.36
N LEU A 17 12.24 0.65 -2.90
CA LEU A 17 11.30 1.47 -2.13
C LEU A 17 10.88 0.75 -0.84
N LEU A 18 10.50 -0.53 -0.92
CA LEU A 18 10.06 -1.31 0.23
C LEU A 18 11.21 -1.58 1.23
N GLN A 19 12.44 -1.83 0.76
CA GLN A 19 13.58 -2.07 1.64
C GLN A 19 14.07 -0.80 2.36
N TYR A 20 14.17 0.32 1.64
CA TYR A 20 14.81 1.53 2.16
C TYR A 20 13.83 2.52 2.80
N ALA A 21 12.54 2.55 2.39
CA ALA A 21 11.59 3.52 2.93
C ALA A 21 11.41 3.46 4.45
N PRO A 22 11.29 2.28 5.10
CA PRO A 22 11.18 2.23 6.58
C PRO A 22 12.40 2.84 7.26
N TRP A 23 13.60 2.55 6.74
CA TRP A 23 14.84 3.07 7.30
C TRP A 23 14.99 4.58 7.08
N CYS A 24 14.68 5.08 5.88
CA CYS A 24 14.70 6.51 5.57
C CYS A 24 13.68 7.27 6.41
N TRP A 25 12.49 6.70 6.60
CA TRP A 25 11.43 7.28 7.42
C TRP A 25 11.84 7.37 8.90
N LEU A 26 12.41 6.31 9.46
CA LEU A 26 12.90 6.29 10.85
C LEU A 26 14.01 7.33 11.10
N ARG A 27 14.78 7.68 10.07
CA ARG A 27 15.85 8.70 10.14
C ARG A 27 15.38 10.09 9.73
N GLY A 28 14.12 10.27 9.36
CA GLY A 28 13.58 11.53 8.86
C GLY A 28 14.12 11.98 7.50
N GLY A 29 14.79 11.10 6.75
CA GLY A 29 15.45 11.40 5.47
C GLY A 29 14.76 10.73 4.29
N LEU A 30 13.45 10.95 4.11
CA LEU A 30 12.69 10.37 2.98
C LEU A 30 13.11 10.93 1.62
N ASP A 31 13.68 12.12 1.58
CA ASP A 31 14.32 12.75 0.44
C ASP A 31 15.50 11.91 -0.12
N LEU A 32 16.19 11.15 0.73
CA LEU A 32 17.24 10.20 0.31
C LEU A 32 16.71 9.06 -0.56
N LEU A 33 15.38 8.86 -0.64
CA LEU A 33 14.80 7.90 -1.58
C LEU A 33 15.06 8.29 -3.03
N HIS A 34 15.32 9.58 -3.29
CA HIS A 34 15.67 10.07 -4.61
C HIS A 34 16.91 9.38 -5.20
N ASP A 35 17.92 9.13 -4.38
CA ASP A 35 19.19 8.51 -4.78
C ASP A 35 19.01 7.06 -5.28
N PHE A 36 17.92 6.41 -4.87
CA PHE A 36 17.60 5.04 -5.29
C PHE A 36 16.74 4.97 -6.56
N SER A 37 16.23 6.11 -7.05
CA SER A 37 15.52 6.20 -8.33
C SER A 37 16.49 6.20 -9.51
N GLU A 38 16.03 5.72 -10.66
CA GLU A 38 16.80 5.66 -11.90
C GLU A 38 16.04 6.38 -13.03
N GLU A 39 16.75 6.96 -13.99
CA GLU A 39 16.15 7.50 -15.21
C GLU A 39 15.56 6.35 -16.04
N VAL A 40 14.32 6.52 -16.50
CA VAL A 40 13.58 5.49 -17.23
C VAL A 40 12.85 6.10 -18.41
N ILE A 41 12.76 5.34 -19.50
CA ILE A 41 11.96 5.73 -20.68
C ILE A 41 10.46 5.52 -20.40
N GLN A 42 10.14 4.53 -19.56
CA GLN A 42 8.78 4.12 -19.28
C GLN A 42 8.65 3.69 -17.82
N ILE A 43 7.53 4.07 -17.20
CA ILE A 43 7.18 3.72 -15.82
C ILE A 43 6.14 2.59 -15.86
N ASP A 44 6.31 1.55 -15.05
CA ASP A 44 5.35 0.44 -15.02
C ASP A 44 4.07 0.84 -14.30
N GLU A 45 4.15 1.63 -13.23
CA GLU A 45 2.98 2.13 -12.51
C GLU A 45 3.23 3.46 -11.81
N PHE A 46 2.29 4.39 -11.94
CA PHE A 46 2.26 5.64 -11.22
C PHE A 46 1.52 5.47 -9.88
N LEU A 47 2.15 5.82 -8.76
CA LEU A 47 1.55 5.74 -7.43
C LEU A 47 0.96 7.09 -7.03
N SER A 48 -0.36 7.25 -7.23
CA SER A 48 -1.07 8.46 -6.80
C SER A 48 -1.60 8.30 -5.37
N HIS A 49 -1.33 9.28 -4.51
CA HIS A 49 -1.74 9.25 -3.12
C HIS A 49 -1.80 10.66 -2.50
N SER A 50 -2.59 10.83 -1.43
CA SER A 50 -2.58 12.07 -0.64
C SER A 50 -1.46 12.04 0.39
N TRP A 51 -0.67 13.10 0.52
CA TRP A 51 0.37 13.23 1.54
C TRP A 51 -0.17 13.33 2.97
N ARG A 52 -1.46 13.65 3.16
CA ARG A 52 -2.02 13.90 4.50
C ARG A 52 -2.26 12.62 5.31
N ASP A 53 -2.39 11.46 4.66
CA ASP A 53 -2.70 10.23 5.40
C ASP A 53 -1.46 9.51 5.91
N VAL A 54 -1.71 8.64 6.88
CA VAL A 54 -0.72 7.79 7.53
C VAL A 54 0.12 6.98 6.54
N ALA A 55 1.43 7.24 6.55
CA ALA A 55 2.38 6.65 5.61
C ALA A 55 2.47 5.12 5.73
N TRP A 56 2.41 4.58 6.96
CA TRP A 56 2.53 3.14 7.18
C TRP A 56 1.42 2.33 6.50
N MET A 57 0.18 2.84 6.45
CA MET A 57 -0.91 2.12 5.77
C MET A 57 -0.64 2.00 4.27
N LYS A 58 -0.15 3.09 3.65
CA LYS A 58 0.24 3.10 2.24
C LYS A 58 1.38 2.13 1.98
N TYR A 59 2.39 2.15 2.85
CA TYR A 59 3.53 1.24 2.79
C TYR A 59 3.08 -0.23 2.84
N VAL A 60 2.28 -0.62 3.85
CA VAL A 60 1.75 -1.99 3.98
C VAL A 60 0.87 -2.35 2.79
N ASN A 61 0.09 -1.40 2.26
CA ASN A 61 -0.71 -1.62 1.06
C ASN A 61 0.15 -1.90 -0.18
N ILE A 62 1.18 -1.09 -0.42
CA ILE A 62 2.12 -1.31 -1.52
C ILE A 62 2.84 -2.65 -1.37
N LEU A 63 3.27 -3.01 -0.15
CA LEU A 63 3.91 -4.27 0.18
C LEU A 63 3.02 -5.47 -0.21
N TYR A 64 1.77 -5.49 0.28
CA TYR A 64 0.84 -6.59 0.01
C TYR A 64 0.37 -6.64 -1.44
N LEU A 65 0.14 -5.50 -2.09
CA LEU A 65 -0.27 -5.45 -3.50
C LEU A 65 0.82 -5.98 -4.44
N ASN A 66 2.09 -5.84 -4.08
CA ASN A 66 3.21 -6.29 -4.91
C ASN A 66 3.68 -7.71 -4.57
N ASN A 67 3.73 -8.07 -3.29
CA ASN A 67 4.33 -9.33 -2.85
C ASN A 67 3.29 -10.37 -2.40
N GLY A 68 2.04 -9.97 -2.12
CA GLY A 68 1.02 -10.82 -1.49
C GLY A 68 0.67 -12.07 -2.27
N SER A 69 0.45 -11.98 -3.60
CA SER A 69 0.14 -13.15 -4.43
C SER A 69 1.29 -14.14 -4.49
N CYS A 70 2.53 -13.65 -4.63
CA CYS A 70 3.71 -14.51 -4.60
C CYS A 70 3.90 -15.15 -3.23
N ALA A 71 3.66 -14.40 -2.14
CA ALA A 71 3.75 -14.91 -0.78
C ALA A 71 2.70 -15.98 -0.49
N PHE A 72 1.49 -15.83 -1.01
CA PHE A 72 0.46 -16.87 -0.90
C PHE A 72 0.87 -18.15 -1.66
N LEU A 73 1.37 -17.99 -2.89
CA LEU A 73 1.82 -19.12 -3.72
C LEU A 73 3.01 -19.85 -3.07
N LEU A 74 4.07 -19.12 -2.70
CA LEU A 74 5.26 -19.69 -2.09
C LEU A 74 4.99 -20.23 -0.68
N GLY A 75 4.09 -19.61 0.08
CA GLY A 75 3.57 -20.17 1.33
C GLY A 75 2.89 -21.53 1.10
N THR A 76 1.99 -21.61 0.12
CA THR A 76 1.32 -22.88 -0.22
C THR A 76 2.31 -23.95 -0.67
N LEU A 77 3.28 -23.59 -1.52
CA LEU A 77 4.34 -24.51 -1.95
C LEU A 77 5.24 -24.93 -0.79
N GLY A 78 5.53 -24.04 0.15
CA GLY A 78 6.26 -24.36 1.38
C GLY A 78 5.53 -25.42 2.22
N SER A 79 4.21 -25.27 2.38
CA SER A 79 3.37 -26.28 3.06
C SER A 79 3.40 -27.63 2.35
N LEU A 80 3.28 -27.65 1.02
CA LEU A 80 3.31 -28.88 0.22
C LEU A 80 4.68 -29.56 0.27
N LEU A 81 5.76 -28.77 0.24
CA LEU A 81 7.13 -29.27 0.39
C LEU A 81 7.31 -29.95 1.76
N ALA A 82 6.83 -29.32 2.84
CA ALA A 82 6.87 -29.92 4.16
C ALA A 82 6.08 -31.23 4.24
N LEU A 83 4.90 -31.30 3.61
CA LEU A 83 4.14 -32.54 3.51
C LEU A 83 4.94 -33.64 2.80
N ALA A 84 5.56 -33.33 1.66
CA ALA A 84 6.36 -34.28 0.91
C ALA A 84 7.58 -34.77 1.70
N LEU A 85 8.29 -33.86 2.37
CA LEU A 85 9.46 -34.20 3.21
C LEU A 85 9.06 -35.04 4.43
N PHE A 86 7.88 -34.81 5.00
CA PHE A 86 7.33 -35.63 6.07
C PHE A 86 6.98 -37.05 5.59
N GLN A 87 6.29 -37.17 4.45
CA GLN A 87 5.96 -38.48 3.85
C GLN A 87 7.21 -39.27 3.43
N ALA A 88 8.28 -38.58 3.04
CA ALA A 88 9.57 -39.19 2.73
C ALA A 88 10.39 -39.60 3.98
N GLY A 89 9.88 -39.34 5.19
CA GLY A 89 10.59 -39.64 6.44
C GLY A 89 11.78 -38.73 6.73
N VAL A 90 11.95 -37.63 5.99
CA VAL A 90 13.03 -36.65 6.20
C VAL A 90 12.72 -35.76 7.40
N LEU A 91 11.46 -35.31 7.50
CA LEU A 91 11.01 -34.53 8.65
C LEU A 91 10.53 -35.49 9.74
N PRO A 92 10.98 -35.30 11.00
CA PRO A 92 10.59 -36.17 12.08
C PRO A 92 9.12 -35.97 12.44
N GLU A 93 8.51 -37.03 12.97
CA GLU A 93 7.28 -36.89 13.74
C GLU A 93 7.52 -35.94 14.91
N TRP A 94 6.54 -35.06 15.13
CA TRP A 94 6.60 -34.13 16.25
C TRP A 94 6.35 -34.91 17.55
N ARG A 95 7.43 -35.34 18.21
CA ARG A 95 7.37 -36.15 19.44
C ARG A 95 6.70 -35.36 20.57
N GLY A 96 5.71 -35.97 21.23
CA GLY A 96 5.06 -35.41 22.43
C GLY A 96 3.54 -35.52 22.49
N MET A 97 2.87 -36.05 21.47
CA MET A 97 1.40 -36.18 21.45
C MET A 97 1.00 -37.61 21.12
N HIS A 98 0.64 -38.37 22.16
CA HIS A 98 0.28 -39.78 22.13
C HIS A 98 -1.04 -40.13 21.41
N TRP A 99 -1.58 -39.23 20.58
CA TRP A 99 -2.86 -39.43 19.91
C TRP A 99 -2.63 -39.84 18.46
N ASN A 100 -3.24 -40.97 18.05
CA ASN A 100 -3.09 -41.73 16.80
C ASN A 100 -3.41 -40.99 15.46
N TYR A 101 -3.16 -39.69 15.36
CA TYR A 101 -3.42 -38.91 14.16
C TYR A 101 -2.11 -38.38 13.57
N TRP A 102 -1.78 -38.86 12.37
CA TRP A 102 -0.67 -38.38 11.55
C TRP A 102 -0.89 -36.91 11.15
N SER A 103 -0.59 -35.96 12.04
CA SER A 103 -0.67 -34.54 11.74
C SER A 103 0.70 -33.98 11.37
N CYS A 104 0.88 -33.62 10.09
CA CYS A 104 2.10 -32.96 9.60
C CYS A 104 2.11 -31.46 9.99
N GLN A 105 2.51 -31.17 11.23
CA GLN A 105 2.56 -29.80 11.77
C GLN A 105 3.58 -28.91 11.01
N TRP A 106 4.58 -29.53 10.39
CA TRP A 106 5.57 -28.87 9.54
C TRP A 106 4.96 -28.09 8.38
N CYS A 107 3.81 -28.52 7.86
CA CYS A 107 3.10 -27.80 6.79
C CYS A 107 2.79 -26.36 7.20
N THR A 108 2.22 -26.18 8.39
CA THR A 108 1.86 -24.86 8.91
C THR A 108 3.09 -23.99 9.09
N LEU A 109 4.16 -24.53 9.68
CA LEU A 109 5.40 -23.80 9.93
C LEU A 109 6.08 -23.35 8.63
N PHE A 110 6.28 -24.28 7.69
CA PHE A 110 6.91 -23.97 6.41
C PHE A 110 6.06 -23.00 5.59
N GLY A 111 4.74 -23.16 5.59
CA GLY A 111 3.85 -22.26 4.87
C GLY A 111 3.88 -20.84 5.43
N ILE A 112 3.80 -20.68 6.75
CA ILE A 112 3.91 -19.39 7.44
C ILE A 112 5.28 -18.76 7.16
N LEU A 113 6.36 -19.52 7.34
CA LEU A 113 7.71 -19.01 7.14
C LEU A 113 7.94 -18.57 5.69
N ALA A 114 7.60 -19.42 4.72
CA ALA A 114 7.72 -19.10 3.30
C ALA A 114 6.86 -17.88 2.92
N HIS A 115 5.64 -17.75 3.46
CA HIS A 115 4.80 -16.58 3.24
C HIS A 115 5.47 -15.29 3.73
N TYR A 116 5.87 -15.21 5.00
CA TYR A 116 6.42 -13.98 5.57
C TYR A 116 7.80 -13.63 5.01
N LEU A 117 8.66 -14.63 4.75
CA LEU A 117 9.91 -14.41 4.04
C LEU A 117 9.66 -13.86 2.64
N THR A 118 8.65 -14.37 1.93
CA THR A 118 8.30 -13.83 0.61
C THR A 118 7.74 -12.41 0.71
N ILE A 119 6.86 -12.11 1.66
CA ILE A 119 6.35 -10.74 1.85
C ILE A 119 7.51 -9.75 1.99
N VAL A 120 8.51 -10.07 2.82
CA VAL A 120 9.61 -9.13 3.14
C VAL A 120 10.73 -9.14 2.10
N LEU A 121 11.10 -10.31 1.57
CA LEU A 121 12.31 -10.49 0.77
C LEU A 121 12.03 -10.56 -0.75
N PHE A 122 10.78 -10.64 -1.18
CA PHE A 122 10.50 -10.78 -2.62
C PHE A 122 10.85 -9.51 -3.39
N LEU A 123 11.80 -9.66 -4.31
CA LEU A 123 12.41 -8.55 -5.05
C LEU A 123 11.61 -8.22 -6.31
N ARG A 124 10.44 -7.62 -6.16
CA ARG A 124 9.64 -7.17 -7.30
C ARG A 124 10.36 -6.05 -8.07
N GLN A 125 10.78 -6.34 -9.31
CA GLN A 125 11.53 -5.42 -10.18
C GLN A 125 10.67 -4.35 -10.88
N LYS A 126 9.39 -4.21 -10.52
CA LYS A 126 8.48 -3.22 -11.10
C LYS A 126 9.01 -1.81 -10.85
N ARG A 127 9.05 -0.96 -11.89
CA ARG A 127 9.46 0.45 -11.77
C ARG A 127 8.24 1.31 -11.51
N VAL A 128 8.19 1.92 -10.35
CA VAL A 128 7.09 2.80 -9.95
C VAL A 128 7.53 4.24 -9.89
N PHE A 129 6.61 5.14 -10.24
CA PHE A 129 6.78 6.55 -9.92
C PHE A 129 6.12 6.84 -8.58
N LEU A 130 6.91 7.39 -7.66
CA LEU A 130 6.44 7.93 -6.40
C LEU A 130 7.09 9.29 -6.24
N ASP A 131 6.30 10.35 -6.11
CA ASP A 131 6.76 11.73 -6.05
C ASP A 131 7.96 11.98 -5.11
N ILE A 132 7.89 11.50 -3.87
CA ILE A 132 8.96 11.67 -2.87
C ILE A 132 10.27 10.96 -3.24
N ALA A 133 10.19 9.91 -4.06
CA ALA A 133 11.35 9.12 -4.49
C ALA A 133 11.83 9.47 -5.90
N CYS A 134 10.98 10.05 -6.75
CA CYS A 134 11.29 10.28 -8.16
C CYS A 134 11.49 11.76 -8.51
N ILE A 135 11.05 12.68 -7.64
CA ILE A 135 11.33 14.11 -7.74
C ILE A 135 12.30 14.48 -6.61
N ASP A 136 13.40 15.16 -6.95
CA ASP A 136 14.32 15.71 -5.96
C ASP A 136 13.57 16.75 -5.10
N GLN A 137 13.41 16.44 -3.82
CA GLN A 137 12.70 17.30 -2.86
C GLN A 137 13.58 18.41 -2.28
N SER A 138 14.90 18.30 -2.45
CA SER A 138 15.90 19.19 -1.85
C SER A 138 16.17 20.42 -2.72
N SER A 139 16.07 20.28 -4.04
CA SER A 139 16.26 21.37 -4.99
C SER A 139 14.92 21.92 -5.50
N GLU A 140 14.60 23.18 -5.18
CA GLU A 140 13.39 23.85 -5.67
C GLU A 140 13.33 23.92 -7.21
N GLU A 141 14.47 24.06 -7.88
CA GLU A 141 14.55 24.07 -9.35
C GLU A 141 14.19 22.71 -9.96
N GLN A 142 14.75 21.63 -9.41
CA GLN A 142 14.45 20.27 -9.88
C GLN A 142 13.03 19.84 -9.52
N LYS A 143 12.55 20.25 -8.34
CA LYS A 143 11.16 20.06 -7.92
C LYS A 143 10.20 20.76 -8.87
N GLY A 144 10.45 22.02 -9.20
CA GLY A 144 9.68 22.77 -10.20
C GLY A 144 9.69 22.09 -11.56
N SER A 145 10.87 21.65 -12.02
CA SER A 145 11.02 20.90 -13.27
C SER A 145 10.25 19.57 -13.27
N GLY A 146 10.22 18.87 -12.14
CA GLY A 146 9.46 17.63 -11.96
C GLY A 146 7.94 17.86 -12.02
N LEU A 147 7.46 18.92 -11.37
CA LEU A 147 6.05 19.32 -11.39
C LEU A 147 5.61 19.72 -12.80
N VAL A 148 6.40 20.50 -13.53
CA VAL A 148 6.11 20.88 -14.92
C VAL A 148 6.13 19.65 -15.85
N SER A 149 6.98 18.67 -15.56
CA SER A 149 7.07 17.42 -16.32
C SER A 149 6.01 16.37 -15.96
N MET A 150 5.10 16.65 -15.01
CA MET A 150 4.13 15.67 -14.50
C MET A 150 3.25 15.07 -15.61
N GLY A 151 2.79 15.89 -16.56
CA GLY A 151 1.99 15.39 -17.69
C GLY A 151 2.76 14.40 -18.59
N ALA A 152 4.08 14.58 -18.75
CA ALA A 152 4.93 13.65 -19.47
C ALA A 152 5.16 12.35 -18.67
N ILE A 153 5.36 12.45 -17.35
CA ILE A 153 5.50 11.31 -16.44
C ILE A 153 4.25 10.44 -16.48
N LEU A 154 3.06 11.04 -16.35
CA LEU A 154 1.77 10.35 -16.42
C LEU A 154 1.59 9.65 -17.78
N LYS A 155 1.89 10.35 -18.89
CA LYS A 155 1.83 9.77 -20.23
C LYS A 155 2.81 8.60 -20.43
N SER A 156 3.96 8.61 -19.75
CA SER A 156 4.96 7.55 -19.81
C SER A 156 4.66 6.36 -18.88
N SER A 157 3.60 6.43 -18.08
CA SER A 157 3.21 5.41 -17.12
C SER A 157 2.22 4.42 -17.73
N LYS A 158 2.50 3.12 -17.64
CA LYS A 158 1.63 2.05 -18.19
C LYS A 158 0.34 1.91 -17.40
N SER A 159 0.43 1.97 -16.07
CA SER A 159 -0.71 1.88 -15.16
C SER A 159 -0.66 2.95 -14.08
N MET A 160 -1.77 3.14 -13.37
CA MET A 160 -1.85 4.01 -12.21
C MET A 160 -2.50 3.26 -11.05
N LEU A 161 -1.85 3.29 -9.89
CA LEU A 161 -2.42 2.86 -8.62
C LEU A 161 -2.80 4.10 -7.81
N VAL A 162 -4.09 4.24 -7.53
CA VAL A 162 -4.63 5.28 -6.66
C VAL A 162 -4.88 4.70 -5.27
N LEU A 163 -4.12 5.20 -4.29
CA LEU A 163 -4.34 4.93 -2.87
C LEU A 163 -5.42 5.90 -2.35
N TRP A 164 -6.67 5.53 -2.54
CA TRP A 164 -7.82 6.41 -2.32
C TRP A 164 -8.20 6.48 -0.85
N CYS A 165 -8.03 7.66 -0.26
CA CYS A 165 -8.39 7.98 1.11
C CYS A 165 -9.41 9.12 1.15
N PRO A 166 -10.03 9.41 2.32
CA PRO A 166 -10.95 10.53 2.44
C PRO A 166 -10.32 11.88 2.04
N SER A 167 -9.02 12.06 2.24
CA SER A 167 -8.31 13.29 1.88
C SER A 167 -7.86 13.36 0.41
N TYR A 168 -8.02 12.29 -0.38
CA TYR A 168 -7.57 12.22 -1.77
C TYR A 168 -8.37 13.20 -2.65
N VAL A 169 -9.70 13.12 -2.56
CA VAL A 169 -10.61 13.96 -3.37
C VAL A 169 -10.64 15.42 -2.96
N THR A 170 -10.12 15.76 -1.78
CA THR A 170 -10.05 17.15 -1.34
C THR A 170 -8.81 17.86 -1.87
N ARG A 171 -7.90 17.15 -2.58
CA ARG A 171 -6.68 17.71 -3.14
C ARG A 171 -6.79 17.82 -4.65
N LEU A 172 -6.77 19.07 -5.14
CA LEU A 172 -6.84 19.35 -6.57
C LEU A 172 -5.71 18.65 -7.35
N TRP A 173 -4.52 18.56 -6.75
CA TRP A 173 -3.37 17.90 -7.37
C TRP A 173 -3.62 16.40 -7.62
N CYS A 174 -4.16 15.67 -6.64
CA CYS A 174 -4.46 14.24 -6.78
C CYS A 174 -5.55 13.97 -7.83
N ILE A 175 -6.56 14.86 -7.90
CA ILE A 175 -7.59 14.80 -8.94
C ILE A 175 -6.99 15.12 -10.32
N PHE A 176 -6.14 16.14 -10.41
CA PHE A 176 -5.41 16.48 -11.63
C PHE A 176 -4.59 15.28 -12.14
N GLU A 177 -3.83 14.61 -11.28
CA GLU A 177 -3.04 13.42 -11.66
C GLU A 177 -3.94 12.33 -12.26
N LEU A 178 -5.05 12.01 -11.59
CA LEU A 178 -6.01 11.02 -12.05
C LEU A 178 -6.64 11.41 -13.40
N SER A 179 -7.14 12.63 -13.51
CA SER A 179 -7.76 13.14 -14.75
C SER A 179 -6.77 13.19 -15.90
N ALA A 180 -5.54 13.65 -15.66
CA ALA A 180 -4.48 13.71 -16.66
C ALA A 180 -4.02 12.31 -17.09
N PHE A 181 -3.93 11.34 -16.18
CA PHE A 181 -3.68 9.94 -16.52
C PHE A 181 -4.77 9.42 -17.45
N LEU A 182 -6.04 9.54 -17.06
CA LEU A 182 -7.19 9.08 -17.84
C LEU A 182 -7.23 9.71 -19.24
N HIS A 183 -6.98 11.02 -19.33
CA HIS A 183 -6.95 11.75 -20.61
C HIS A 183 -5.77 11.35 -21.50
N SER A 184 -4.66 10.88 -20.92
CA SER A 184 -3.47 10.47 -21.68
C SER A 184 -3.58 9.07 -22.32
N GLN A 185 -4.59 8.28 -21.94
CA GLN A 185 -4.77 6.92 -22.43
C GLN A 185 -5.39 6.88 -23.82
N LYS A 186 -5.03 5.86 -24.60
CA LYS A 186 -5.46 5.70 -26.01
C LYS A 186 -6.97 5.46 -26.17
N SER A 187 -7.60 4.85 -25.17
CA SER A 187 -9.04 4.59 -25.13
C SER A 187 -9.52 4.46 -23.69
N GLU A 188 -10.82 4.63 -23.46
CA GLU A 188 -11.44 4.44 -22.14
C GLU A 188 -11.26 3.02 -21.61
N GLU A 189 -11.33 2.02 -22.48
CA GLU A 189 -11.09 0.62 -22.12
C GLU A 189 -9.65 0.42 -21.64
N HIS A 190 -8.68 0.99 -22.36
CA HIS A 190 -7.28 0.93 -21.97
C HIS A 190 -7.03 1.64 -20.63
N ALA A 191 -7.74 2.74 -20.38
CA ALA A 191 -7.67 3.44 -19.10
C ALA A 191 -8.23 2.59 -17.95
N ARG A 192 -9.38 1.94 -18.16
CA ARG A 192 -10.02 1.07 -17.15
C ARG A 192 -9.17 -0.14 -16.78
N MET A 193 -8.51 -0.78 -17.76
CA MET A 193 -7.64 -1.93 -17.49
C MET A 193 -6.37 -1.55 -16.72
N ASN A 194 -5.91 -0.31 -16.86
CA ASN A 194 -4.65 0.17 -16.30
C ASN A 194 -4.81 1.09 -15.08
N LEU A 195 -6.04 1.42 -14.68
CA LEU A 195 -6.32 2.17 -13.46
C LEU A 195 -6.76 1.22 -12.35
N ARG A 196 -5.98 1.17 -11.27
CA ARG A 196 -6.35 0.47 -10.04
C ARG A 196 -6.61 1.48 -8.94
N VAL A 197 -7.83 1.47 -8.39
CA VAL A 197 -8.19 2.30 -7.24
C VAL A 197 -8.41 1.37 -6.04
N CYS A 198 -7.73 1.64 -4.93
CA CYS A 198 -7.92 0.86 -3.71
C CYS A 198 -7.77 1.73 -2.45
N PRO A 199 -8.51 1.44 -1.37
CA PRO A 199 -8.31 2.13 -0.11
C PRO A 199 -6.98 1.70 0.53
N PRO A 200 -6.26 2.60 1.23
CA PRO A 200 -5.02 2.27 1.95
C PRO A 200 -5.18 1.15 2.99
N MET A 201 -6.41 0.87 3.45
CA MET A 201 -6.71 -0.19 4.42
C MET A 201 -6.68 -1.61 3.84
N LEU A 202 -6.62 -1.80 2.52
CA LEU A 202 -6.63 -3.14 1.90
C LEU A 202 -5.46 -4.01 2.41
N GLY A 203 -4.21 -3.54 2.26
CA GLY A 203 -3.03 -4.24 2.74
C GLY A 203 -3.05 -4.52 4.25
N PRO A 204 -3.28 -3.51 5.11
CA PRO A 204 -3.43 -3.73 6.54
C PRO A 204 -4.50 -4.77 6.89
N ALA A 205 -5.66 -4.77 6.23
CA ALA A 205 -6.69 -5.77 6.45
C ALA A 205 -6.22 -7.18 6.07
N LEU A 206 -5.58 -7.34 4.90
CA LEU A 206 -4.99 -8.63 4.48
C LEU A 206 -3.89 -9.11 5.44
N MET A 207 -3.05 -8.20 5.93
CA MET A 207 -2.01 -8.49 6.92
C MET A 207 -2.62 -8.99 8.22
N VAL A 208 -3.63 -8.28 8.74
CA VAL A 208 -4.33 -8.67 9.97
C VAL A 208 -5.02 -10.02 9.80
N ILE A 209 -5.71 -10.26 8.68
CA ILE A 209 -6.31 -11.57 8.39
C ILE A 209 -5.25 -12.67 8.45
N HIS A 210 -4.12 -12.49 7.74
CA HIS A 210 -3.10 -13.53 7.66
C HIS A 210 -2.38 -13.76 9.00
N VAL A 211 -2.05 -12.68 9.72
CA VAL A 211 -1.44 -12.76 11.06
C VAL A 211 -2.38 -13.43 12.04
N SER A 212 -3.66 -13.03 12.08
CA SER A 212 -4.68 -13.68 12.90
C SER A 212 -4.76 -15.17 12.62
N LEU A 213 -4.90 -15.57 11.35
CA LEU A 213 -4.97 -17.00 10.97
C LEU A 213 -3.70 -17.77 11.32
N SER A 214 -2.53 -17.15 11.11
CA SER A 214 -1.23 -17.75 11.44
C SER A 214 -1.08 -17.96 12.94
N VAL A 215 -1.41 -16.96 13.76
CA VAL A 215 -1.37 -17.05 15.22
C VAL A 215 -2.38 -18.08 15.72
N MET A 216 -3.60 -18.08 15.20
CA MET A 216 -4.61 -19.08 15.53
C MET A 216 -4.13 -20.51 15.22
N ALA A 217 -3.53 -20.73 14.05
CA ALA A 217 -2.99 -22.03 13.68
C ALA A 217 -1.85 -22.46 14.61
N MET A 218 -0.94 -21.54 14.95
CA MET A 218 0.18 -21.80 15.86
C MET A 218 -0.27 -22.06 17.30
N LEU A 219 -1.24 -21.28 17.81
CA LEU A 219 -1.85 -21.50 19.13
C LEU A 219 -2.56 -22.84 19.20
N TYR A 220 -3.32 -23.20 18.16
CA TYR A 220 -3.95 -24.52 18.09
C TYR A 220 -2.91 -25.63 18.18
N LEU A 221 -1.81 -25.54 17.43
CA LEU A 221 -0.72 -26.52 17.49
C LEU A 221 -0.07 -26.60 18.87
N ALA A 222 0.21 -25.45 19.51
CA ALA A 222 0.85 -25.39 20.82
C ALA A 222 -0.05 -25.93 21.94
N LEU A 223 -1.32 -25.54 21.96
CA LEU A 223 -2.28 -25.94 22.99
C LEU A 223 -2.69 -27.41 22.87
N ARG A 224 -2.79 -27.92 21.63
CA ARG A 224 -3.12 -29.33 21.39
C ARG A 224 -2.15 -30.25 22.12
N GLY A 225 -0.87 -29.90 22.17
CA GLY A 225 0.15 -30.66 22.89
C GLY A 225 0.02 -30.63 24.41
N ALA A 226 -0.49 -29.53 24.97
CA ALA A 226 -0.55 -29.33 26.42
C ALA A 226 -1.88 -29.78 27.04
N PHE A 227 -3.01 -29.64 26.34
CA PHE A 227 -4.35 -29.72 26.95
C PHE A 227 -5.27 -30.79 26.35
N GLY A 228 -4.84 -31.57 25.36
CA GLY A 228 -5.62 -32.69 24.81
C GLY A 228 -7.02 -32.24 24.34
N ASP A 229 -8.08 -32.88 24.85
CA ASP A 229 -9.47 -32.59 24.45
C ASP A 229 -9.96 -31.19 24.85
N PHE A 230 -9.40 -30.59 25.92
CA PHE A 230 -9.72 -29.22 26.33
C PHE A 230 -9.16 -28.15 25.38
N THR A 231 -8.30 -28.54 24.44
CA THR A 231 -7.69 -27.64 23.45
C THR A 231 -8.73 -26.92 22.61
N VAL A 232 -9.85 -27.58 22.26
CA VAL A 232 -10.89 -26.93 21.46
C VAL A 232 -11.57 -25.81 22.25
N LEU A 233 -11.80 -26.01 23.54
CA LEU A 233 -12.42 -25.01 24.42
C LEU A 233 -11.47 -23.84 24.71
N ILE A 234 -10.23 -24.12 25.12
CA ILE A 234 -9.21 -23.11 25.44
C ILE A 234 -8.73 -22.41 24.16
N GLY A 235 -8.46 -23.17 23.10
CA GLY A 235 -8.08 -22.63 21.80
C GLY A 235 -9.21 -21.81 21.18
N GLY A 236 -10.46 -22.27 21.28
CA GLY A 236 -11.63 -21.55 20.81
C GLY A 236 -11.79 -20.18 21.47
N SER A 237 -11.59 -20.07 22.79
CA SER A 237 -11.69 -18.78 23.49
C SER A 237 -10.55 -17.82 23.11
N LEU A 238 -9.32 -18.31 22.95
CA LEU A 238 -8.17 -17.50 22.52
C LEU A 238 -8.24 -17.07 21.05
N VAL A 239 -9.02 -17.77 20.22
CA VAL A 239 -9.27 -17.43 18.82
C VAL A 239 -10.25 -16.24 18.67
N VAL A 240 -11.17 -16.05 19.63
CA VAL A 240 -12.22 -15.02 19.55
C VAL A 240 -11.65 -13.62 19.28
N PRO A 241 -10.62 -13.12 20.00
CA PRO A 241 -10.06 -11.79 19.73
C PRO A 241 -9.52 -11.64 18.30
N PHE A 242 -8.87 -12.66 17.75
CA PHE A 242 -8.34 -12.64 16.39
C PHE A 242 -9.46 -12.61 15.35
N PHE A 243 -10.54 -13.38 15.58
CA PHE A 243 -11.71 -13.34 14.73
C PHE A 243 -12.43 -11.98 14.79
N CYS A 244 -12.56 -11.39 15.99
CA CYS A 244 -13.09 -10.05 16.18
C CYS A 244 -12.24 -9.00 15.46
N LEU A 245 -10.92 -9.09 15.57
CA LEU A 245 -9.98 -8.19 14.91
C LEU A 245 -10.04 -8.31 13.38
N THR A 246 -10.10 -9.52 12.86
CA THR A 246 -10.31 -9.79 11.43
C THR A 246 -11.64 -9.23 10.96
N SER A 247 -12.73 -9.49 11.68
CA SER A 247 -14.06 -8.97 11.35
C SER A 247 -14.09 -7.44 11.38
N TYR A 248 -13.47 -6.82 12.38
CA TYR A 248 -13.32 -5.37 12.47
C TYR A 248 -12.56 -4.81 11.26
N SER A 249 -11.44 -5.44 10.90
CA SER A 249 -10.59 -4.99 9.79
C SER A 249 -11.29 -5.11 8.44
N VAL A 250 -12.01 -6.21 8.20
CA VAL A 250 -12.83 -6.42 7.00
C VAL A 250 -13.95 -5.39 6.93
N ARG A 251 -14.66 -5.14 8.03
CA ARG A 251 -15.70 -4.11 8.10
C ARG A 251 -15.15 -2.71 7.87
N SER A 252 -13.98 -2.39 8.44
CA SER A 252 -13.31 -1.10 8.23
C SER A 252 -12.89 -0.90 6.77
N TYR A 253 -12.42 -1.97 6.11
CA TYR A 253 -12.14 -1.96 4.69
C TYR A 253 -13.42 -1.70 3.87
N PHE A 254 -14.50 -2.44 4.09
CA PHE A 254 -15.76 -2.23 3.37
C PHE A 254 -16.34 -0.83 3.60
N ARG A 255 -16.30 -0.32 4.84
CA ARG A 255 -16.70 1.07 5.12
C ARG A 255 -15.85 2.07 4.34
N SER A 256 -14.56 1.79 4.15
CA SER A 256 -13.68 2.63 3.33
C SER A 256 -14.07 2.59 1.84
N ILE A 257 -14.56 1.46 1.35
CA ILE A 257 -15.12 1.33 -0.01
C ILE A 257 -16.42 2.13 -0.14
N ASP A 258 -17.33 2.06 0.84
CA ASP A 258 -18.58 2.84 0.81
C ASP A 258 -18.30 4.35 0.81
N VAL A 259 -17.33 4.80 1.62
CA VAL A 259 -16.87 6.20 1.63
C VAL A 259 -16.28 6.58 0.28
N LEU A 260 -15.43 5.73 -0.30
CA LEU A 260 -14.84 5.94 -1.62
C LEU A 260 -15.93 6.09 -2.68
N GLU A 261 -16.92 5.21 -2.70
CA GLU A 261 -18.03 5.27 -3.65
C GLU A 261 -18.82 6.59 -3.50
N GLY A 262 -19.15 6.97 -2.27
CA GLY A 262 -19.82 8.24 -1.98
C GLY A 262 -19.01 9.45 -2.45
N GLN A 263 -17.69 9.43 -2.26
CA GLN A 263 -16.79 10.48 -2.72
C GLN A 263 -16.68 10.54 -4.24
N VAL A 264 -16.58 9.41 -4.94
CA VAL A 264 -16.55 9.37 -6.41
C VAL A 264 -17.81 9.98 -7.00
N ARG A 265 -18.98 9.76 -6.38
CA ARG A 265 -20.26 10.31 -6.85
C ARG A 265 -20.45 11.81 -6.57
N SER A 266 -19.76 12.35 -5.56
CA SER A 266 -19.95 13.73 -5.07
C SER A 266 -18.75 14.65 -5.32
N VAL A 267 -17.68 14.15 -5.93
CA VAL A 267 -16.48 14.93 -6.18
C VAL A 267 -16.79 16.08 -7.14
N SER A 268 -16.41 17.28 -6.75
CA SER A 268 -16.47 18.49 -7.57
C SER A 268 -15.12 19.19 -7.50
N ILE A 269 -14.69 19.79 -8.61
CA ILE A 269 -13.46 20.60 -8.64
C ILE A 269 -13.58 21.80 -7.68
N GLU A 270 -14.80 22.32 -7.49
CA GLU A 270 -15.07 23.48 -6.63
C GLU A 270 -14.81 23.21 -5.14
N THR A 271 -14.89 21.94 -4.71
CA THR A 271 -14.66 21.54 -3.32
C THR A 271 -13.21 21.10 -3.06
N CYS A 272 -12.37 21.08 -4.10
CA CYS A 272 -10.97 20.71 -4.00
C CYS A 272 -10.11 21.89 -3.50
N THR A 273 -9.16 21.58 -2.62
CA THR A 273 -8.16 22.54 -2.13
C THR A 273 -6.86 22.42 -2.91
N SER A 274 -6.24 23.56 -3.23
CA SER A 274 -4.90 23.65 -3.82
C SER A 274 -3.88 24.12 -2.77
N GLY A 275 -2.59 23.85 -2.98
CA GLY A 275 -1.52 24.36 -2.11
C GLY A 275 -1.52 25.89 -2.03
N CYS A 276 -1.82 26.56 -3.16
CA CYS A 276 -1.93 28.01 -3.24
C CYS A 276 -3.06 28.56 -2.36
N CYS A 277 -4.24 27.90 -2.33
CA CYS A 277 -5.35 28.35 -1.48
C CYS A 277 -5.03 28.20 0.03
N VAL A 278 -4.20 27.22 0.43
CA VAL A 278 -3.82 27.01 1.84
C VAL A 278 -2.75 28.01 2.31
N GLN A 279 -1.84 28.40 1.41
CA GLN A 279 -0.77 29.35 1.71
C GLN A 279 -1.18 30.83 1.56
N GLY A 280 -2.41 31.10 1.12
CA GLY A 280 -2.91 32.46 0.93
C GLY A 280 -2.21 33.24 -0.20
N ILE A 281 -1.52 32.55 -1.11
CA ILE A 281 -0.81 33.19 -2.22
C ILE A 281 -1.86 33.58 -3.27
N GLY A 282 -2.34 34.83 -3.17
CA GLY A 282 -3.17 35.45 -4.18
C GLY A 282 -2.37 35.63 -5.47
N ILE A 283 -2.58 34.74 -6.44
CA ILE A 283 -2.03 34.91 -7.78
C ILE A 283 -2.87 36.00 -8.45
N GLY A 284 -2.29 37.17 -8.65
CA GLY A 284 -2.89 38.32 -9.34
C GLY A 284 -3.09 38.10 -10.84
N ILE A 285 -3.74 37.01 -11.23
CA ILE A 285 -4.17 36.78 -12.60
C ILE A 285 -5.70 36.87 -12.63
N ALA A 286 -6.18 37.95 -13.22
CA ALA A 286 -7.59 38.20 -13.45
C ALA A 286 -8.15 37.21 -14.48
N SER A 287 -8.60 36.03 -14.02
CA SER A 287 -9.69 35.25 -14.65
C SER A 287 -10.09 34.05 -13.77
N THR A 288 -11.19 34.22 -13.04
CA THR A 288 -12.20 33.18 -12.71
C THR A 288 -11.72 31.81 -12.24
N SER A 289 -11.00 31.75 -11.12
CA SER A 289 -11.19 30.65 -10.16
C SER A 289 -11.10 31.21 -8.75
N THR A 290 -12.22 31.71 -8.24
CA THR A 290 -12.36 32.12 -6.85
C THR A 290 -12.09 30.91 -5.95
N CYS A 291 -10.95 30.87 -5.24
CA CYS A 291 -10.82 30.05 -4.03
C CYS A 291 -11.91 30.61 -3.07
N SER A 292 -13.06 29.96 -3.00
CA SER A 292 -14.14 30.35 -2.09
C SER A 292 -13.69 29.98 -0.67
N ALA A 293 -12.97 30.90 -0.03
CA ALA A 293 -12.67 30.87 1.38
C ALA A 293 -13.97 31.13 2.16
N LYS A 294 -14.84 30.13 2.29
CA LYS A 294 -15.92 30.14 3.28
C LYS A 294 -15.48 29.36 4.51
N GLY A 295 -15.13 30.11 5.55
CA GLY A 295 -15.04 29.61 6.93
C GLY A 295 -13.62 29.53 7.49
N ALA A 296 -12.97 30.67 7.71
CA ALA A 296 -11.92 30.77 8.72
C ALA A 296 -12.58 31.10 10.07
N PRO A 297 -12.50 30.25 11.11
CA PRO A 297 -12.61 30.72 12.47
C PRO A 297 -11.37 31.56 12.81
N SER A 298 -11.60 32.71 13.42
CA SER A 298 -10.57 33.61 13.95
C SER A 298 -9.63 32.86 14.88
N TRP A 299 -8.33 32.86 14.56
CA TRP A 299 -7.27 32.43 15.45
C TRP A 299 -7.00 33.53 16.50
N GLY A 300 -7.85 33.58 17.50
CA GLY A 300 -7.48 33.95 18.86
C GLY A 300 -7.31 32.65 19.65
N ASP A 301 -6.19 32.54 20.35
CA ASP A 301 -5.88 31.50 21.33
C ASP A 301 -5.45 30.14 20.78
N LEU A 302 -4.13 29.91 20.78
CA LEU A 302 -3.46 28.97 21.70
C LEU A 302 -2.03 28.68 21.20
N ARG A 303 -1.07 29.41 21.78
CA ARG A 303 0.19 28.84 22.29
C ARG A 303 0.02 28.68 23.81
N PRO A 304 0.84 27.87 24.51
CA PRO A 304 2.01 27.11 24.06
C PRO A 304 1.73 25.62 23.82
#